data_AF-A5E0I1-F1
#
_entry.id   AF-A5E0I1-F1
#
_cell.length_a   1.000
_cell.length_b   1.000
_cell.length_c   1.000
_cell.angle_alpha   90.00
_cell.angle_beta   90.00
_cell.angle_gamma   90.00
#
_symmetry.space_group_name_H-M   'P 1'
#
loop_
_entity.id
_entity.type
_entity.pdbx_description
1 polymer ?
#
loop_
_entity_poly.entity_id
_entity_poly.type
_entity_poly.pdbx_seq_one_letter_code
_entity_poly.pdbx_strand_id
1 'polypeptide(L)'
;MEFANMMIITLNNILLTSTELRLFRRKLKSIDLALEENWNLFSTLFKSWCFDASSAISLCLLTSNYYLSHLVIKSLADLEITSRLLLQLDVLIQLLELPIFVKLRLQLLDPLRYSDLYKSLYGLLMILPQSTTFQNLRNRVSTISVFHENCGSYSSFSASSEEQPALASLENKLQERRDKEDITAKVKEKSRSLLEHFEEIQVNFEELQI
;
A
#
# COMPACT_ATOMS: atom_id res chain seq x y z
N MET A 1 9.35 -0.06 24.75
CA MET A 1 8.63 -0.08 23.45
C MET A 1 8.12 -1.48 23.06
N GLU A 2 8.72 -2.57 23.54
CA GLU A 2 8.34 -3.94 23.16
C GLU A 2 6.87 -4.30 23.49
N PHE A 3 6.34 -3.83 24.62
CA PHE A 3 4.92 -3.99 24.95
C PHE A 3 3.99 -3.34 23.91
N ALA A 4 4.30 -2.12 23.47
CA ALA A 4 3.52 -1.42 22.45
C ALA A 4 3.59 -2.15 21.11
N ASN A 5 4.77 -2.62 20.69
CA ASN A 5 4.94 -3.43 19.48
C ASN A 5 4.07 -4.71 19.53
N MET A 6 4.09 -5.46 20.64
CA MET A 6 3.24 -6.65 20.81
C MET A 6 1.74 -6.33 20.77
N MET A 7 1.33 -5.22 21.39
CA MET A 7 -0.06 -4.76 21.29
C MET A 7 -0.45 -4.42 19.85
N ILE A 8 0.40 -3.73 19.09
CA ILE A 8 0.12 -3.37 17.70
C ILE A 8 0.04 -4.59 16.80
N ILE A 9 0.97 -5.55 16.93
CA ILE A 9 0.91 -6.83 16.20
C ILE A 9 -0.41 -7.54 16.50
N THR A 10 -0.80 -7.60 17.77
CA THR A 10 -2.06 -8.26 18.18
C THR A 10 -3.28 -7.52 17.62
N LEU A 11 -3.30 -6.19 17.70
CA LEU A 11 -4.37 -5.35 17.16
C LEU A 11 -4.48 -5.46 15.64
N ASN A 12 -3.36 -5.50 14.92
CA ASN A 12 -3.35 -5.70 13.47
C ASN A 12 -3.94 -7.08 13.11
N ASN A 13 -3.54 -8.14 13.80
CA ASN A 13 -4.11 -9.47 13.58
C ASN A 13 -5.62 -9.51 13.87
N ILE A 14 -6.07 -8.91 14.97
CA ILE A 14 -7.49 -8.79 15.32
C ILE A 14 -8.23 -7.98 14.25
N LEU A 15 -7.66 -6.84 13.82
CA LEU A 15 -8.23 -5.99 12.78
C LEU A 15 -8.43 -6.74 11.48
N LEU A 16 -7.52 -7.63 11.09
CA LEU A 16 -7.59 -8.36 9.82
C LEU A 16 -8.48 -9.61 9.89
N THR A 17 -8.52 -10.31 11.03
CA THR A 17 -9.17 -11.63 11.15
C THR A 17 -10.52 -11.60 11.86
N SER A 18 -10.71 -10.76 12.88
CA SER A 18 -11.90 -10.81 13.76
C SER A 18 -13.18 -10.41 13.04
N THR A 19 -14.28 -11.13 13.25
CA THR A 19 -15.59 -10.83 12.61
C THR A 19 -16.20 -9.52 13.10
N GLU A 20 -15.95 -9.13 14.34
CA GLU A 20 -16.55 -7.96 15.00
C GLU A 20 -16.17 -6.64 14.31
N LEU A 21 -14.94 -6.59 13.78
CA LEU A 21 -14.40 -5.40 13.12
C LEU A 21 -14.74 -5.32 11.63
N ARG A 22 -15.66 -6.16 11.13
CA ARG A 22 -16.02 -6.20 9.71
C ARG A 22 -16.50 -4.86 9.17
N LEU A 23 -17.30 -4.10 9.95
CA LEU A 23 -17.77 -2.78 9.54
C LEU A 23 -16.63 -1.76 9.46
N PHE A 24 -15.76 -1.76 10.48
CA PHE A 24 -14.59 -0.90 10.51
C PHE A 24 -13.63 -1.20 9.34
N ARG A 25 -13.39 -2.48 9.04
CA ARG A 25 -12.62 -2.91 7.86
C ARG A 25 -13.22 -2.42 6.55
N ARG A 26 -14.55 -2.46 6.40
CA ARG A 26 -15.21 -1.94 5.20
C ARG A 26 -14.97 -0.45 5.06
N LYS A 27 -15.12 0.31 6.15
CA LYS A 27 -14.83 1.75 6.20
C LYS A 27 -13.38 2.06 5.83
N LEU A 28 -12.41 1.31 6.37
CA LEU A 28 -10.99 1.48 6.04
C LEU A 28 -10.67 1.14 4.57
N LYS A 29 -11.31 0.12 4.00
CA LYS A 29 -11.09 -0.25 2.58
C LYS A 29 -11.67 0.75 1.58
N SER A 30 -12.75 1.42 1.97
CA SER A 30 -13.40 2.46 1.19
C SER A 30 -13.04 3.86 1.68
N ILE A 31 -11.93 4.01 2.42
CA ILE A 31 -11.53 5.29 2.96
C ILE A 31 -11.11 6.21 1.81
N ASP A 32 -11.69 7.40 1.77
CA ASP A 32 -11.24 8.44 0.88
C ASP A 32 -10.28 9.36 1.66
N LEU A 33 -9.00 9.26 1.32
CA LEU A 33 -7.92 10.03 1.94
C LEU A 33 -7.92 11.50 1.53
N ALA A 34 -8.74 11.89 0.55
CA ALA A 34 -8.96 13.29 0.20
C ALA A 34 -9.75 14.03 1.29
N LEU A 35 -10.61 13.32 2.03
CA LEU A 35 -11.39 13.88 3.13
C LEU A 35 -10.51 14.04 4.38
N GLU A 36 -10.54 15.23 4.97
CA GLU A 36 -9.69 15.57 6.11
C GLU A 36 -9.99 14.74 7.38
N GLU A 37 -11.26 14.46 7.66
CA GLU A 37 -11.65 13.59 8.80
C GLU A 37 -11.10 12.17 8.65
N ASN A 38 -11.20 11.62 7.45
CA ASN A 38 -10.67 10.29 7.12
C ASN A 38 -9.15 10.27 7.17
N TRP A 39 -8.51 11.36 6.68
CA TRP A 39 -7.08 11.53 6.78
C TRP A 39 -6.61 11.57 8.24
N ASN A 40 -7.31 12.29 9.12
CA ASN A 40 -6.95 12.38 10.53
C ASN A 40 -7.11 11.04 11.25
N LEU A 41 -8.16 10.28 10.93
CA LEU A 41 -8.32 8.91 11.41
C LEU A 41 -7.17 8.02 10.95
N PHE A 42 -6.87 8.05 9.64
CA PHE A 42 -5.78 7.28 9.06
C PHE A 42 -4.42 7.66 9.67
N SER A 43 -4.12 8.95 9.79
CA SER A 43 -2.89 9.47 10.36
C SER A 43 -2.72 9.02 11.81
N THR A 44 -3.74 9.16 12.64
CA THR A 44 -3.68 8.74 14.06
C THR A 44 -3.44 7.25 14.19
N LEU A 45 -4.14 6.45 13.36
CA LEU A 45 -3.98 5.01 13.33
C LEU A 45 -2.60 4.60 12.82
N PHE A 46 -2.12 5.25 11.75
CA PHE A 46 -0.81 4.99 11.16
C PHE A 46 0.31 5.31 12.15
N LYS A 47 0.27 6.48 12.80
CA LYS A 47 1.24 6.87 13.85
C LYS A 47 1.31 5.83 14.97
N SER A 48 0.16 5.31 15.38
CA SER A 48 0.10 4.24 16.39
C SER A 48 0.60 2.91 15.85
N TRP A 49 0.48 2.62 14.55
CA TRP A 49 0.95 1.39 13.93
C TRP A 49 2.45 1.44 13.58
N CYS A 50 3.09 2.61 13.65
CA CYS A 50 4.51 2.80 13.38
C CYS A 50 5.43 2.05 14.35
N PHE A 51 4.95 1.56 15.51
CA PHE A 51 5.76 0.73 16.40
C PHE A 51 6.13 -0.64 15.80
N ASP A 52 5.45 -1.08 14.74
CA ASP A 52 5.78 -2.29 13.99
C ASP A 52 5.67 -2.03 12.48
N ALA A 53 6.79 -2.15 11.76
CA ALA A 53 6.83 -1.83 10.33
C ALA A 53 5.91 -2.74 9.49
N SER A 54 5.78 -4.02 9.84
CA SER A 54 4.88 -4.96 9.15
C SER A 54 3.41 -4.54 9.29
N SER A 55 3.00 -4.15 10.50
CA SER A 55 1.66 -3.65 10.78
C SER A 55 1.39 -2.31 10.09
N ALA A 56 2.36 -1.40 10.04
CA ALA A 56 2.24 -0.15 9.28
C ALA A 56 2.03 -0.39 7.77
N ILE A 57 2.80 -1.31 7.18
CA ILE A 57 2.65 -1.72 5.77
C ILE A 57 1.28 -2.37 5.55
N SER A 58 0.86 -3.30 6.41
CA SER A 58 -0.47 -3.92 6.40
C SER A 58 -1.60 -2.90 6.32
N LEU A 59 -1.53 -1.85 7.15
CA LEU A 59 -2.54 -0.80 7.19
C LEU A 59 -2.55 0.03 5.89
N CYS A 60 -1.38 0.35 5.33
CA CYS A 60 -1.27 1.05 4.06
C CYS A 60 -1.86 0.23 2.91
N LEU A 61 -1.58 -1.07 2.86
CA LEU A 61 -2.12 -1.98 1.87
C LEU A 61 -3.65 -2.14 2.01
N LEU A 62 -4.18 -2.17 3.24
CA LEU A 62 -5.61 -2.28 3.49
C LEU A 62 -6.38 -1.02 3.05
N THR A 63 -5.82 0.16 3.30
CA THR A 63 -6.41 1.47 2.99
C THR A 63 -6.16 1.92 1.55
N SER A 64 -5.47 1.10 0.73
CA SER A 64 -5.09 1.42 -0.64
C SER A 64 -4.13 2.61 -0.78
N ASN A 65 -3.40 2.98 0.29
CA ASN A 65 -2.32 3.96 0.22
C ASN A 65 -1.00 3.29 -0.19
N TYR A 66 -0.92 2.91 -1.47
CA TYR A 66 0.24 2.20 -2.01
C TYR A 66 1.49 3.06 -2.10
N TYR A 67 1.33 4.38 -2.24
CA TYR A 67 2.45 5.32 -2.24
C TYR A 67 3.17 5.31 -0.89
N LEU A 68 2.43 5.44 0.21
CA LEU A 68 3.02 5.38 1.55
C LEU A 68 3.61 3.99 1.84
N SER A 69 2.94 2.91 1.42
CA SER A 69 3.47 1.55 1.56
C SER A 69 4.84 1.41 0.89
N HIS A 70 4.99 1.91 -0.34
CA HIS A 70 6.26 1.86 -1.06
C HIS A 70 7.36 2.66 -0.36
N LEU A 71 7.03 3.86 0.16
CA LEU A 71 7.97 4.69 0.89
C LEU A 71 8.46 4.02 2.18
N VAL A 72 7.55 3.45 2.98
CA VAL A 72 7.90 2.70 4.20
C VAL A 72 8.79 1.51 3.88
N ILE A 73 8.51 0.77 2.80
CA ILE A 73 9.35 -0.36 2.39
C ILE A 73 10.73 0.12 1.91
N LYS A 74 10.81 1.29 1.30
CA LYS A 74 12.09 1.87 0.88
C LYS A 74 12.93 2.28 2.09
N SER A 75 12.33 2.88 3.11
CA SER A 75 13.06 3.27 4.33
C SER A 75 13.54 2.08 5.16
N LEU A 76 12.90 0.90 5.04
CA LEU A 76 13.42 -0.34 5.63
C LEU A 76 14.83 -0.72 5.12
N ALA A 77 15.28 -0.20 3.98
CA ALA A 77 16.63 -0.47 3.48
C ALA A 77 17.72 0.23 4.31
N ASP A 78 17.38 1.34 4.97
CA ASP A 78 18.30 2.13 5.80
C ASP A 78 18.27 1.69 7.28
N LEU A 79 17.34 0.80 7.65
CA LEU A 79 17.13 0.27 9.01
C LEU A 79 17.75 -1.13 9.17
N GLU A 80 18.07 -1.52 10.40
CA GLU A 80 18.61 -2.86 10.66
C GLU A 80 17.51 -3.94 10.53
N ILE A 81 17.65 -4.81 9.53
CA ILE A 81 16.68 -5.88 9.28
C ILE A 81 16.85 -7.00 10.31
N THR A 82 16.05 -6.94 11.38
CA THR A 82 16.01 -7.98 12.41
C THR A 82 15.26 -9.24 11.92
N SER A 83 15.63 -10.40 12.46
CA SER A 83 14.92 -11.68 12.20
C SER A 83 13.45 -11.62 12.60
N ARG A 84 13.12 -10.86 13.66
CA ARG A 84 11.74 -10.63 14.11
C ARG A 84 10.92 -9.91 13.04
N LEU A 85 11.47 -8.87 12.42
CA LEU A 85 10.80 -8.16 11.34
C LEU A 85 10.54 -9.09 10.14
N LEU A 86 11.52 -9.90 9.75
CA LEU A 86 11.36 -10.86 8.65
C LEU A 86 10.23 -11.87 8.89
N LEU A 87 10.10 -12.38 10.12
CA LEU A 87 8.97 -13.25 10.49
C LEU A 87 7.62 -12.53 10.40
N GLN A 88 7.54 -11.27 10.86
CA GLN A 88 6.31 -10.49 10.76
C GLN A 88 5.95 -10.15 9.30
N LEU A 89 6.94 -9.94 8.43
CA LEU A 89 6.72 -9.75 7.00
C LEU A 89 6.24 -11.03 6.30
N ASP A 90 6.76 -12.20 6.72
CA ASP A 90 6.27 -13.50 6.21
C ASP A 90 4.79 -13.69 6.58
N VAL A 91 4.43 -13.42 7.84
CA VAL A 91 3.02 -13.44 8.30
C VAL A 91 2.18 -12.45 7.50
N LEU A 92 2.66 -11.23 7.25
CA LEU A 92 1.95 -10.25 6.44
C LEU A 92 1.61 -10.79 5.04
N ILE A 93 2.54 -11.43 4.35
CA ILE A 93 2.25 -11.96 3.01
C ILE A 93 1.26 -13.11 3.07
N GLN A 94 1.35 -13.98 4.08
CA GLN A 94 0.31 -14.98 4.31
C GLN A 94 -1.06 -14.30 4.54
N LEU A 95 -1.10 -13.16 5.23
CA LEU A 95 -2.32 -12.39 5.40
C LEU A 95 -2.83 -11.80 4.07
N LEU A 96 -1.97 -11.44 3.12
CA LEU A 96 -2.37 -10.97 1.77
C LEU A 96 -3.14 -12.03 0.97
N GLU A 97 -2.99 -13.30 1.31
CA GLU A 97 -3.78 -14.39 0.74
C GLU A 97 -5.24 -14.41 1.21
N LEU A 98 -5.51 -13.80 2.37
CA LEU A 98 -6.83 -13.80 2.97
C LEU A 98 -7.86 -13.03 2.12
N PRO A 99 -9.17 -13.37 2.22
CA PRO A 99 -10.24 -12.72 1.48
C PRO A 99 -10.35 -11.22 1.77
N ILE A 100 -9.79 -10.74 2.87
CA ILE A 100 -9.72 -9.32 3.18
C ILE A 100 -8.94 -8.53 2.12
N PHE A 101 -7.92 -9.10 1.47
CA PHE A 101 -7.12 -8.43 0.45
C PHE A 101 -7.55 -8.73 -0.98
N VAL A 102 -8.76 -9.27 -1.22
CA VAL A 102 -9.29 -9.48 -2.58
C VAL A 102 -9.21 -8.20 -3.42
N LYS A 103 -9.55 -7.04 -2.85
CA LYS A 103 -9.46 -5.73 -3.54
C LYS A 103 -8.04 -5.48 -4.06
N LEU A 104 -7.03 -5.66 -3.20
CA LEU A 104 -5.63 -5.50 -3.56
C LEU A 104 -5.24 -6.47 -4.68
N ARG A 105 -5.61 -7.76 -4.55
CA ARG A 105 -5.31 -8.78 -5.58
C ARG A 105 -5.95 -8.47 -6.93
N LEU A 106 -7.16 -7.92 -6.94
CA LEU A 106 -7.80 -7.46 -8.17
C LEU A 106 -7.13 -6.21 -8.74
N GLN A 107 -6.65 -5.30 -7.90
CA GLN A 107 -5.89 -4.12 -8.33
C GLN A 107 -4.53 -4.50 -8.94
N LEU A 108 -3.99 -5.68 -8.62
CA LEU A 108 -2.80 -6.18 -9.29
C LEU A 108 -3.02 -6.42 -10.79
N LEU A 109 -4.24 -6.65 -11.28
CA LEU A 109 -4.45 -6.86 -12.72
C LEU A 109 -4.11 -5.62 -13.57
N ASP A 110 -4.03 -4.43 -12.96
CA ASP A 110 -3.74 -3.17 -13.66
C ASP A 110 -2.43 -2.52 -13.15
N PRO A 111 -1.28 -2.91 -13.71
CA PRO A 111 0.02 -2.37 -13.30
C PRO A 111 0.21 -0.89 -13.65
N LEU A 112 -0.47 -0.39 -14.68
CA LEU A 112 -0.34 1.01 -15.12
C LEU A 112 -0.99 1.96 -14.12
N ARG A 113 -2.16 1.58 -13.56
CA ARG A 113 -2.85 2.40 -12.57
C ARG A 113 -2.28 2.26 -11.16
N TYR A 114 -1.72 1.10 -10.82
CA TYR A 114 -1.24 0.80 -9.47
C TYR A 114 0.26 0.48 -9.43
N SER A 115 1.08 1.31 -10.07
CA SER A 115 2.54 1.09 -10.14
C SER A 115 3.22 1.06 -8.76
N ASP A 116 2.78 1.88 -7.81
CA ASP A 116 3.34 1.89 -6.46
C ASP A 116 3.01 0.62 -5.66
N LEU A 117 1.85 -0.02 -5.93
CA LEU A 117 1.53 -1.33 -5.35
C LEU A 117 2.52 -2.39 -5.83
N TYR A 118 2.82 -2.41 -7.13
CA TYR A 118 3.81 -3.31 -7.69
C TYR A 118 5.20 -3.10 -7.09
N LYS A 119 5.64 -1.85 -7.00
CA LYS A 119 6.94 -1.52 -6.37
C LYS A 119 6.97 -1.95 -4.90
N SER A 120 5.87 -1.77 -4.16
CA SER A 120 5.79 -2.20 -2.77
C SER A 120 5.88 -3.72 -2.63
N LEU A 121 5.14 -4.50 -3.41
CA LEU A 121 5.19 -5.97 -3.35
C LEU A 121 6.54 -6.54 -3.82
N TYR A 122 7.13 -5.97 -4.88
CA TYR A 122 8.48 -6.35 -5.29
C TYR A 122 9.54 -5.97 -4.25
N GLY A 123 9.40 -4.82 -3.59
CA GLY A 123 10.26 -4.44 -2.46
C GLY A 123 10.17 -5.43 -1.31
N LEU A 124 8.96 -5.84 -0.92
CA LEU A 124 8.75 -6.89 0.08
C LEU A 124 9.41 -8.21 -0.33
N LEU A 125 9.22 -8.64 -1.58
CA LEU A 125 9.88 -9.83 -2.13
C LEU A 125 11.40 -9.76 -1.99
N MET A 126 12.02 -8.59 -2.24
CA MET A 126 13.48 -8.43 -2.16
C MET A 126 14.02 -8.44 -0.73
N ILE A 127 13.21 -8.07 0.26
CA ILE A 127 13.59 -8.04 1.68
C ILE A 127 13.49 -9.44 2.32
N LEU A 128 12.56 -10.27 1.86
CA LEU A 128 12.30 -11.56 2.49
C LEU A 128 13.35 -12.63 2.16
N PRO A 129 13.68 -13.51 3.12
CA PRO A 129 14.39 -14.74 2.82
C PRO A 129 13.55 -15.62 1.88
N GLN A 130 14.20 -16.50 1.11
CA GLN A 130 13.53 -17.41 0.16
C GLN A 130 12.63 -18.45 0.88
N SER A 131 11.49 -18.02 1.42
CA SER A 131 10.48 -18.84 2.05
C SER A 131 9.45 -19.36 1.03
N THR A 132 8.60 -20.31 1.45
CA THR A 132 7.45 -20.75 0.64
C THR A 132 6.48 -19.61 0.35
N THR A 133 6.32 -18.68 1.30
CA THR A 133 5.55 -17.45 1.15
C THR A 133 6.12 -16.53 0.08
N PHE A 134 7.45 -16.39 0.01
CA PHE A 134 8.12 -15.68 -1.09
C PHE A 134 7.78 -16.31 -2.45
N GLN A 135 7.81 -17.63 -2.56
CA GLN A 135 7.42 -18.30 -3.82
C GLN A 135 5.95 -18.06 -4.18
N ASN A 136 5.04 -18.09 -3.22
CA ASN A 136 3.62 -17.81 -3.46
C ASN A 136 3.40 -16.39 -4.00
N LEU A 137 4.00 -15.39 -3.37
CA LEU A 137 3.89 -14.01 -3.83
C LEU A 137 4.58 -13.81 -5.18
N ARG A 138 5.78 -14.37 -5.37
CA ARG A 138 6.51 -14.32 -6.65
C ARG A 138 5.70 -14.93 -7.78
N ASN A 139 5.14 -16.12 -7.58
CA ASN A 139 4.32 -16.81 -8.58
C ASN A 139 3.10 -15.98 -8.98
N ARG A 140 2.48 -15.27 -8.03
CA ARG A 140 1.35 -14.37 -8.32
C ARG A 140 1.77 -13.17 -9.14
N VAL A 141 2.80 -12.46 -8.70
CA VAL A 141 3.27 -11.25 -9.38
C VAL A 141 3.84 -11.60 -10.77
N SER A 142 4.53 -12.72 -10.91
CA SER A 142 5.09 -13.18 -12.20
C SER A 142 3.99 -13.58 -13.19
N THR A 143 2.92 -14.24 -12.73
CA THR A 143 1.79 -14.61 -13.59
C THR A 143 1.14 -13.37 -14.22
N ILE A 144 1.09 -12.27 -13.49
CA ILE A 144 0.50 -11.02 -14.00
C ILE A 144 1.49 -10.28 -14.92
N SER A 145 2.78 -10.34 -14.63
CA SER A 145 3.82 -9.74 -15.49
C SER A 145 3.80 -10.39 -16.89
N VAL A 146 3.67 -11.72 -16.97
CA VAL A 146 3.52 -12.46 -18.23
C VAL A 146 2.22 -12.09 -18.96
N PHE A 147 1.11 -11.87 -18.23
CA PHE A 147 -0.15 -11.44 -18.84
C PHE A 147 -0.01 -10.06 -19.52
N HIS A 148 0.74 -9.14 -18.91
CA HIS A 148 0.94 -7.80 -19.47
C HIS A 148 1.84 -7.82 -20.72
N GLU A 149 2.92 -8.60 -20.71
CA GLU A 149 3.80 -8.77 -21.88
C GLU A 149 3.04 -9.38 -23.08
N ASN A 150 2.16 -10.35 -22.84
CA ASN A 150 1.34 -10.94 -23.91
C ASN A 150 0.22 -10.00 -24.41
N CYS A 151 -0.34 -9.15 -23.56
CA CYS A 151 -1.43 -8.24 -23.95
C CYS A 151 -0.93 -6.94 -24.63
N GLY A 152 0.33 -6.55 -24.37
CA GLY A 152 0.98 -5.41 -25.04
C GLY A 152 1.22 -5.60 -26.54
N SER A 153 0.99 -6.81 -27.08
CA SER A 153 1.19 -7.11 -28.51
C SER A 153 -0.06 -6.94 -29.39
N TYR A 154 -1.23 -6.59 -28.83
CA TYR A 154 -2.48 -6.47 -29.61
C TYR A 154 -3.07 -5.06 -29.72
N SER A 155 -2.45 -4.01 -29.17
CA SER A 155 -2.94 -2.63 -29.34
C SER A 155 -2.28 -1.91 -30.53
N SER A 156 -2.50 -2.45 -31.72
CA SER A 156 -2.36 -1.72 -32.99
C SER A 156 -3.58 -1.99 -33.86
N PHE A 157 -4.74 -1.49 -33.47
CA PHE A 157 -5.89 -1.39 -34.38
C PHE A 157 -6.45 0.04 -34.35
N SER A 158 -6.11 0.74 -35.44
CA SER A 158 -6.62 1.99 -35.99
C SER A 158 -7.84 2.64 -35.33
N ALA A 159 -7.64 3.83 -34.76
CA ALA A 159 -8.69 4.82 -34.55
C ALA A 159 -8.93 5.57 -35.87
N SER A 160 -10.12 5.41 -36.46
CA SER A 160 -10.63 6.30 -37.52
C SER A 160 -11.57 7.34 -36.91
N SER A 161 -11.50 8.51 -37.52
CA SER A 161 -11.95 9.83 -37.12
C SER A 161 -13.46 9.98 -36.96
N GLU A 162 -13.87 10.82 -36.01
CA GLU A 162 -15.05 11.70 -36.12
C GLU A 162 -14.85 12.92 -35.21
N GLU A 163 -14.78 14.11 -35.82
CA GLU A 163 -14.59 15.40 -35.13
C GLU A 163 -15.92 16.09 -34.84
N GLN A 164 -15.92 16.83 -33.71
CA GLN A 164 -16.81 17.91 -33.21
C GLN A 164 -17.83 17.56 -32.11
N PRO A 165 -18.15 18.47 -31.14
CA PRO A 165 -17.47 19.69 -30.67
C PRO A 165 -17.02 19.51 -29.19
N ALA A 166 -15.71 19.53 -28.92
CA ALA A 166 -15.18 19.01 -27.64
C ALA A 166 -14.59 20.05 -26.67
N LEU A 167 -14.52 21.35 -26.99
CA LEU A 167 -13.71 22.31 -26.20
C LEU A 167 -14.20 22.51 -24.75
N ALA A 168 -15.49 22.73 -24.52
CA ALA A 168 -16.02 22.91 -23.16
C ALA A 168 -16.05 21.60 -22.35
N SER A 169 -16.26 20.45 -23.01
CA SER A 169 -16.18 19.13 -22.36
C SER A 169 -14.73 18.75 -22.05
N LEU A 170 -13.79 19.15 -22.90
CA LEU A 170 -12.36 18.93 -22.69
C LEU A 170 -11.82 19.84 -21.59
N GLU A 171 -12.22 21.11 -21.54
CA GLU A 171 -11.86 22.02 -20.44
C GLU A 171 -12.38 21.54 -19.09
N ASN A 172 -13.65 21.10 -19.01
CA ASN A 172 -14.19 20.49 -17.79
C ASN A 172 -13.46 19.20 -17.41
N LYS A 173 -13.17 18.32 -18.39
CA LYS A 173 -12.37 17.10 -18.15
C LYS A 173 -10.91 17.41 -17.75
N LEU A 174 -10.33 18.49 -18.26
CA LEU A 174 -8.97 18.94 -17.91
C LEU A 174 -8.93 19.62 -16.54
N GLN A 175 -10.01 20.30 -16.15
CA GLN A 175 -10.16 20.89 -14.83
C GLN A 175 -10.36 19.79 -13.78
N GLU A 176 -11.25 18.83 -14.03
CA GLU A 176 -11.44 17.66 -13.16
C GLU A 176 -10.15 16.81 -13.03
N ARG A 177 -9.33 16.73 -14.08
CA ARG A 177 -8.01 16.09 -14.02
C ARG A 177 -7.03 16.88 -13.14
N ARG A 178 -6.97 18.21 -13.30
CA ARG A 178 -6.12 19.07 -12.47
C ARG A 178 -6.52 19.06 -11.01
N ASP A 179 -7.82 19.10 -10.70
CA ASP A 179 -8.31 19.08 -9.32
C ASP A 179 -8.02 17.71 -8.67
N LYS A 180 -8.16 16.60 -9.41
CA LYS A 180 -7.75 15.26 -8.94
C LYS A 180 -6.23 15.13 -8.75
N GLU A 181 -5.44 15.74 -9.63
CA GLU A 181 -3.98 15.76 -9.54
C GLU A 181 -3.52 16.57 -8.31
N ASP A 182 -4.14 17.72 -8.04
CA ASP A 182 -3.85 18.56 -6.86
C ASP A 182 -4.23 17.86 -5.55
N ILE A 183 -5.40 17.21 -5.49
CA ILE A 183 -5.80 16.38 -4.34
C ILE A 183 -4.81 15.23 -4.12
N THR A 184 -4.40 14.55 -5.20
CA THR A 184 -3.43 13.46 -5.12
C THR A 184 -2.05 13.96 -4.67
N ALA A 185 -1.63 15.14 -5.11
CA ALA A 185 -0.37 15.76 -4.69
C ALA A 185 -0.39 16.11 -3.19
N LYS A 186 -1.49 16.70 -2.69
CA LYS A 186 -1.68 16.99 -1.27
C LYS A 186 -1.65 15.73 -0.41
N VAL A 187 -2.32 14.66 -0.84
CA VAL A 187 -2.26 13.36 -0.13
C VAL A 187 -0.85 12.81 -0.10
N LYS A 188 -0.09 12.89 -1.22
CA LYS A 188 1.31 12.47 -1.27
C LYS A 188 2.21 13.28 -0.34
N GLU A 189 2.02 14.59 -0.27
CA GLU A 189 2.77 15.47 0.64
C GLU A 189 2.49 15.11 2.10
N LYS A 190 1.22 14.97 2.48
CA LYS A 190 0.87 14.53 3.85
C LYS A 190 1.41 13.12 4.16
N SER A 191 1.45 12.22 3.17
CA SER A 191 2.09 10.91 3.31
C SER A 191 3.59 10.99 3.55
N ARG A 192 4.31 11.98 3.01
CA ARG A 192 5.74 12.19 3.32
C ARG A 192 5.95 12.61 4.77
N SER A 193 5.12 13.51 5.30
CA SER A 193 5.18 13.87 6.73
C SER A 193 4.93 12.67 7.65
N LEU A 194 4.05 11.74 7.25
CA LEU A 194 3.88 10.48 7.99
C LEU A 194 5.09 9.56 7.91
N LEU A 195 5.82 9.57 6.78
CA LEU A 195 7.05 8.81 6.63
C LEU A 195 8.15 9.33 7.56
N GLU A 196 8.34 10.65 7.63
CA GLU A 196 9.31 11.27 8.54
C GLU A 196 9.05 10.84 9.98
N HIS A 197 7.79 10.86 10.42
CA HIS A 197 7.41 10.38 11.74
C HIS A 197 7.64 8.87 11.95
N PHE A 198 7.44 8.06 10.90
CA PHE A 198 7.76 6.64 10.95
C PHE A 198 9.26 6.42 11.13
N GLU A 199 10.10 7.11 10.36
CA GLU A 199 11.56 7.05 10.45
C GLU A 199 12.04 7.48 11.83
N GLU A 200 11.53 8.59 12.38
CA GLU A 200 11.84 9.03 13.75
C GLU A 200 11.52 7.96 14.80
N ILE A 201 10.36 7.28 14.70
CA ILE A 201 9.99 6.23 15.65
C ILE A 201 10.91 5.01 15.52
N GLN A 202 11.28 4.63 14.30
CA GLN A 202 12.14 3.47 14.06
C GLN A 202 13.57 3.72 14.55
N VAL A 203 14.13 4.91 14.29
CA VAL A 203 15.47 5.30 14.80
C VAL A 203 15.47 5.32 16.33
N ASN A 204 14.46 5.92 16.96
CA ASN A 204 14.34 5.91 18.43
C ASN A 204 14.19 4.49 19.00
N PHE A 205 13.62 3.55 18.25
CA PHE A 205 13.51 2.16 18.65
C PHE A 205 14.86 1.43 18.58
N GLU A 206 15.66 1.70 17.55
CA GLU A 206 17.03 1.18 17.40
C GLU A 206 17.96 1.73 18.50
N GLU A 207 17.93 3.03 18.78
CA GLU A 207 18.77 3.66 19.81
C GLU A 207 18.51 3.13 21.23
N LEU A 208 17.30 2.67 21.52
CA LEU A 208 16.91 2.10 22.82
C LEU A 208 17.24 0.59 22.95
N GLN A 209 17.66 -0.06 21.88
CA GLN A 209 18.07 -1.49 21.88
C GLN A 209 19.58 -1.69 21.99
N ILE A 210 20.37 -0.60 22.00
CA ILE A 210 21.82 -0.57 22.27
C ILE A 210 22.06 -0.26 23.75
#